data_AF-A0A822EJ29-F1
#
_entry.id   AF-A0A822EJ29-F1
#
_cell.length_a   1.000
_cell.length_b   1.000
_cell.length_c   1.000
_cell.angle_alpha   90.00
_cell.angle_beta   90.00
_cell.angle_gamma   90.00
#
_symmetry.space_group_name_H-M   'P 1'
#
loop_
_entity.id
_entity.type
_entity.pdbx_description
1 polymer ?
#
loop_
_entity_poly.entity_id
_entity_poly.type
_entity_poly.pdbx_seq_one_letter_code
_entity_poly.pdbx_strand_id
1 'polypeptide(L)'
;TDCLSRLFLFDEAEKLIDEYEKTNPPNFVMYMCLLSGARNNRNRNLSEKIYNRMKCLFPDQKQRLLSGAVLLSNIYSSVGEHQLAKNFRSNQIKELGTKVKIGLSWTDGSGEIVVKYFY
;
A
#
# COMPACT_ATOMS: atom_id res chain seq x y z
N THR A 1 -14.09 9.23 0.00
CA THR A 1 -12.95 8.92 0.88
C THR A 1 -11.66 9.60 0.44
N ASP A 2 -11.29 9.59 -0.85
CA ASP A 2 -10.05 10.21 -1.35
C ASP A 2 -9.87 11.69 -0.92
N CYS A 3 -10.85 12.55 -1.21
CA CYS A 3 -10.78 13.98 -0.83
C CYS A 3 -10.57 14.20 0.67
N LEU A 4 -11.35 13.50 1.52
CA LEU A 4 -11.24 13.60 2.98
C LEU A 4 -9.88 13.14 3.49
N SER A 5 -9.37 12.02 2.95
CA SER A 5 -8.09 11.45 3.37
C SER A 5 -6.90 12.35 2.99
N ARG A 6 -7.00 13.07 1.86
CA ARG A 6 -6.01 14.08 1.45
C ARG A 6 -6.04 15.34 2.30
N LEU A 7 -7.18 15.65 2.90
CA LEU A 7 -7.38 16.76 3.85
C LEU A 7 -7.12 16.35 5.31
N PHE A 8 -6.65 15.12 5.55
CA PHE A 8 -6.34 14.60 6.88
C PHE A 8 -7.56 14.40 7.78
N LEU A 9 -8.75 14.39 7.18
CA LEU A 9 -10.04 14.13 7.81
C LEU A 9 -10.30 12.62 7.83
N PHE A 10 -9.46 11.89 8.56
CA PHE A 10 -9.48 10.43 8.59
C PHE A 10 -10.71 9.87 9.27
N ASP A 11 -11.14 10.49 10.37
CA ASP A 11 -12.33 10.05 11.11
C ASP A 11 -13.59 10.22 10.25
N GLU A 12 -13.69 11.31 9.48
CA GLU A 12 -14.76 11.54 8.51
C GLU A 12 -14.67 10.56 7.33
N ALA A 13 -13.47 10.23 6.87
CA ALA A 13 -13.28 9.25 5.82
C ALA A 13 -13.67 7.83 6.28
N GLU A 14 -13.36 7.45 7.52
CA GLU A 14 -13.78 6.19 8.14
C GLU A 14 -15.32 6.16 8.31
N LYS A 15 -15.93 7.21 8.86
CA LYS A 15 -17.39 7.33 8.96
C LYS A 15 -18.09 7.18 7.60
N LEU A 16 -17.53 7.77 6.54
CA LEU A 16 -18.08 7.62 5.19
C LEU A 16 -18.03 6.16 4.69
N ILE A 17 -16.97 5.41 5.02
CA ILE A 17 -16.88 3.98 4.71
C ILE A 17 -17.94 3.22 5.51
N ASP A 18 -18.04 3.48 6.82
CA ASP A 18 -19.00 2.82 7.70
C ASP A 18 -20.44 3.04 7.22
N GLU A 19 -20.82 4.28 6.85
CA GLU A 19 -22.15 4.58 6.30
C GLU A 19 -22.42 3.87 4.97
N TYR A 20 -21.42 3.82 4.08
CA TYR A 20 -21.55 3.10 2.81
C TYR A 20 -21.75 1.60 3.03
N GLU A 21 -21.00 1.01 3.96
CA GLU A 21 -21.01 -0.44 4.25
C GLU A 21 -22.28 -0.92 4.96
N LYS A 22 -23.11 -0.01 5.49
CA LYS A 22 -24.43 -0.37 6.05
C LYS A 22 -25.37 -0.98 5.01
N THR A 23 -25.25 -0.56 3.75
CA THR A 23 -26.16 -0.97 2.66
C THR A 23 -25.44 -1.56 1.46
N ASN A 24 -24.10 -1.52 1.45
CA ASN A 24 -23.28 -1.99 0.34
C ASN A 24 -22.16 -2.90 0.85
N PRO A 25 -21.68 -3.85 0.03
CA PRO A 25 -20.51 -4.63 0.40
C PRO A 25 -19.26 -3.73 0.51
N PRO A 26 -18.29 -4.08 1.39
CA PRO A 26 -17.02 -3.38 1.50
C PRO A 26 -16.35 -3.13 0.16
N ASN A 27 -15.84 -1.92 -0.03
CA ASN A 27 -15.25 -1.51 -1.30
C ASN A 27 -13.73 -1.34 -1.18
N PHE A 28 -12.97 -2.20 -1.87
CA PHE A 28 -11.51 -2.19 -1.84
C PHE A 28 -10.89 -0.82 -2.17
N VAL A 29 -11.46 -0.11 -3.15
CA VAL A 29 -10.94 1.19 -3.60
C VAL A 29 -11.08 2.25 -2.51
N MET A 30 -12.16 2.22 -1.73
CA MET A 30 -12.36 3.17 -0.63
C MET A 30 -11.27 3.03 0.44
N TYR A 31 -10.89 1.81 0.80
CA TYR A 31 -9.78 1.54 1.72
C TYR A 31 -8.42 1.88 1.13
N MET A 32 -8.19 1.64 -0.17
CA MET A 32 -6.95 2.06 -0.83
C MET A 32 -6.78 3.58 -0.86
N CYS A 33 -7.85 4.33 -1.10
CA CYS A 33 -7.82 5.79 -1.01
C CYS A 33 -7.45 6.25 0.41
N LEU A 34 -8.03 5.61 1.43
CA LEU A 34 -7.73 5.91 2.83
C LEU A 34 -6.26 5.60 3.18
N LEU A 35 -5.75 4.44 2.75
CA LEU A 35 -4.34 4.05 2.93
C LEU A 35 -3.39 5.03 2.22
N SER A 36 -3.73 5.46 1.01
CA SER A 36 -2.94 6.44 0.24
C SER A 36 -2.88 7.80 0.94
N GLY A 37 -4.00 8.27 1.52
CA GLY A 37 -4.01 9.49 2.34
C GLY A 37 -3.19 9.36 3.62
N ALA A 38 -3.30 8.22 4.32
CA ALA A 38 -2.51 7.95 5.53
C ALA A 38 -0.99 7.93 5.23
N ARG A 39 -0.58 7.40 4.07
CA ARG A 39 0.80 7.43 3.58
C ARG A 39 1.35 8.85 3.43
N ASN A 40 0.57 9.77 2.87
CA ASN A 40 1.03 11.15 2.64
C ASN A 40 1.38 11.87 3.97
N ASN A 41 0.82 11.40 5.09
CA ASN A 41 1.12 11.90 6.44
C ASN A 41 2.17 11.08 7.18
N ARG A 42 2.70 10.03 6.55
CA ARG A 42 3.55 9.03 7.22
C ARG A 42 2.90 8.47 8.48
N ASN A 43 1.56 8.39 8.52
CA ASN A 43 0.83 7.87 9.67
C ASN A 43 0.91 6.35 9.68
N ARG A 44 2.00 5.82 10.23
CA ARG A 44 2.33 4.39 10.27
C ARG A 44 1.23 3.57 10.94
N ASN A 45 0.75 4.00 12.11
CA ASN A 45 -0.26 3.25 12.88
C ASN A 45 -1.59 3.14 12.15
N LEU A 46 -2.08 4.25 11.58
CA LEU A 46 -3.32 4.25 10.81
C LEU A 46 -3.19 3.38 9.56
N SER A 47 -2.04 3.45 8.89
CA SER A 47 -1.78 2.67 7.68
C SER A 47 -1.77 1.16 7.94
N GLU A 48 -1.19 0.73 9.07
CA GLU A 48 -1.26 -0.66 9.53
C GLU A 48 -2.70 -1.09 9.84
N LYS A 49 -3.45 -0.24 10.54
CA LYS A 49 -4.86 -0.50 10.88
C LYS A 49 -5.67 -0.76 9.60
N ILE A 50 -5.60 0.13 8.60
CA ILE A 50 -6.42 -0.06 7.40
C ILE A 50 -5.92 -1.24 6.57
N TYR A 51 -4.60 -1.44 6.43
CA TYR A 51 -4.08 -2.59 5.68
C TYR A 51 -4.47 -3.93 6.31
N ASN A 52 -4.41 -4.04 7.65
CA ASN A 52 -4.88 -5.23 8.34
C ASN A 52 -6.38 -5.45 8.15
N ARG A 53 -7.18 -4.38 8.19
CA ARG A 53 -8.62 -4.45 7.88
C ARG A 53 -8.87 -4.93 6.44
N MET A 54 -8.11 -4.41 5.47
CA MET A 54 -8.21 -4.84 4.07
C MET A 54 -7.90 -6.33 3.89
N LYS A 55 -6.90 -6.88 4.59
CA LYS A 55 -6.62 -8.33 4.54
C LYS A 55 -7.80 -9.16 5.04
N CYS A 56 -8.49 -8.71 6.09
CA CYS A 56 -9.65 -9.39 6.62
C CYS A 56 -10.87 -9.31 5.70
N LEU A 57 -11.08 -8.15 5.06
CA LEU A 57 -12.25 -7.91 4.20
C LEU A 57 -12.09 -8.46 2.78
N PHE A 58 -10.86 -8.55 2.28
CA PHE A 58 -10.58 -8.91 0.89
C PHE A 58 -9.53 -10.03 0.76
N PRO A 59 -9.65 -11.15 1.51
CA PRO A 59 -8.61 -12.19 1.58
C PRO A 59 -8.27 -12.80 0.21
N ASP A 60 -9.25 -12.88 -0.69
CA ASP A 60 -9.09 -13.48 -2.02
C ASP A 60 -8.49 -12.51 -3.05
N GLN A 61 -8.40 -11.21 -2.73
CA GLN A 61 -7.88 -10.19 -3.65
C GLN A 61 -6.36 -10.00 -3.54
N LYS A 62 -5.60 -11.11 -3.50
CA LYS A 62 -4.13 -11.11 -3.23
C LYS A 62 -3.35 -10.12 -4.09
N GLN A 63 -3.62 -10.05 -5.39
CA GLN A 63 -2.95 -9.11 -6.32
C GLN A 63 -3.23 -7.64 -5.98
N ARG A 64 -4.43 -7.32 -5.49
CA ARG A 64 -4.76 -5.97 -5.07
C ARG A 64 -4.17 -5.65 -3.70
N LEU A 65 -4.19 -6.62 -2.78
CA LEU A 65 -3.52 -6.52 -1.48
C LEU A 65 -2.01 -6.29 -1.62
N LEU A 66 -1.36 -6.84 -2.65
CA LEU A 66 0.05 -6.56 -2.98
C LEU A 66 0.33 -5.05 -3.12
N SER A 67 -0.57 -4.31 -3.76
CA SER A 67 -0.43 -2.85 -3.90
C SER A 67 -0.49 -2.15 -2.55
N GLY A 68 -1.43 -2.55 -1.68
CA GLY A 68 -1.50 -2.05 -0.30
C GLY A 68 -0.25 -2.41 0.52
N ALA A 69 0.30 -3.61 0.32
CA ALA A 69 1.50 -4.09 0.98
C ALA A 69 2.72 -3.25 0.60
N VAL A 70 2.89 -2.93 -0.69
CA VAL A 70 3.95 -2.03 -1.18
C VAL A 70 3.82 -0.64 -0.55
N LEU A 71 2.60 -0.08 -0.49
CA LEU A 71 2.38 1.22 0.12
C LEU A 71 2.75 1.22 1.60
N LEU A 72 2.30 0.23 2.38
CA LEU A 72 2.63 0.13 3.80
C LEU A 72 4.13 -0.02 4.03
N SER A 73 4.82 -0.83 3.22
CA SER A 73 6.27 -0.97 3.29
C SER A 73 7.01 0.36 3.03
N ASN A 74 6.52 1.17 2.10
CA ASN A 74 7.09 2.49 1.82
C ASN A 74 6.87 3.47 2.99
N ILE A 75 5.79 3.31 3.75
CA ILE A 75 5.53 4.10 4.97
C ILE A 75 6.53 3.72 6.05
N TYR A 76 6.76 2.43 6.31
CA TYR A 76 7.82 2.00 7.23
C TYR A 76 9.17 2.58 6.83
N SER A 77 9.51 2.53 5.53
CA SER A 77 10.73 3.16 5.01
C SER A 77 10.77 4.67 5.26
N SER A 78 9.67 5.40 5.11
CA SER A 78 9.63 6.87 5.22
C SER A 78 9.67 7.40 6.65
N VAL A 79 9.34 6.56 7.64
CA VAL A 79 9.47 6.87 9.08
C VAL A 79 10.77 6.33 9.70
N GLY A 80 11.68 5.79 8.89
CA GLY A 80 12.98 5.27 9.36
C GLY A 80 12.96 3.83 9.86
N GLU A 81 11.81 3.14 9.80
CA GLU A 81 11.65 1.73 10.19
C GLU A 81 12.13 0.79 9.06
N HIS A 82 13.36 0.97 8.59
CA HIS A 82 13.90 0.28 7.43
C HIS A 82 13.94 -1.24 7.59
N GLN A 83 14.23 -1.74 8.79
CA GLN A 83 14.25 -3.18 9.06
C GLN A 83 12.83 -3.78 8.97
N LEU A 84 11.82 -3.08 9.48
CA LEU A 84 10.43 -3.50 9.37
C LEU A 84 9.99 -3.48 7.91
N ALA A 85 10.34 -2.44 7.16
CA ALA A 85 10.09 -2.38 5.72
C ALA A 85 10.70 -3.58 4.99
N LYS A 86 11.97 -3.92 5.26
CA LYS A 86 12.67 -5.06 4.66
C LYS A 86 12.01 -6.39 5.00
N ASN A 87 11.68 -6.61 6.27
CA ASN A 87 10.99 -7.83 6.72
C ASN A 87 9.62 -7.96 6.06
N PHE A 88 8.87 -6.87 5.99
CA PHE A 88 7.55 -6.84 5.37
C PHE A 88 7.60 -7.15 3.87
N ARG A 89 8.56 -6.57 3.12
CA ARG A 89 8.79 -6.93 1.71
C ARG A 89 9.19 -8.39 1.54
N SER A 90 10.00 -8.91 2.45
CA SER A 90 10.53 -10.26 2.35
C SER A 90 9.48 -11.34 2.64
N ASN A 91 8.53 -11.05 3.52
CA ASN A 91 7.51 -12.01 3.94
C ASN A 91 6.20 -11.77 3.18
N GLN A 92 5.55 -10.62 3.40
CA GLN A 92 4.18 -10.37 2.94
C GLN A 92 4.09 -10.13 1.42
N ILE A 93 5.01 -9.35 0.85
CA ILE A 93 4.97 -9.05 -0.59
C ILE A 93 5.31 -10.31 -1.41
N LYS A 94 6.30 -11.10 -0.98
CA LYS A 94 6.63 -12.37 -1.64
C LYS A 94 5.49 -13.39 -1.56
N GLU A 95 4.78 -13.45 -0.43
CA GLU A 95 3.61 -14.33 -0.24
C GLU A 95 2.41 -13.94 -1.11
N LEU A 96 2.18 -12.63 -1.30
CA LEU A 96 1.04 -12.09 -2.05
C LEU A 96 1.28 -11.99 -3.56
N GLY A 97 2.54 -11.85 -3.98
CA GLY A 97 2.90 -11.59 -5.36
C GLY A 97 4.27 -12.17 -5.72
N THR A 98 4.23 -13.15 -6.62
CA THR A 98 5.24 -13.63 -7.58
C THR A 98 6.67 -13.09 -7.48
N LYS A 99 7.66 -13.99 -7.65
CA LYS A 99 9.11 -13.69 -7.79
C LYS A 99 9.34 -12.32 -8.42
N VAL A 100 9.77 -11.35 -7.61
CA VAL A 100 10.21 -10.04 -8.09
C VAL A 100 11.26 -10.29 -9.17
N LYS A 101 10.98 -9.89 -10.42
CA LYS A 101 11.96 -9.99 -11.49
C LYS A 101 13.06 -8.98 -11.15
N ILE A 102 14.17 -9.49 -10.61
CA ILE A 102 15.28 -8.65 -10.19
C ILE A 102 15.85 -8.02 -11.45
N GLY A 103 16.02 -6.70 -11.45
CA GLY A 103 16.61 -5.99 -12.56
C GLY A 103 17.46 -4.82 -12.08
N LEU A 104 18.44 -4.46 -12.91
CA LEU A 104 19.26 -3.27 -12.75
C LEU A 104 18.87 -2.30 -13.86
N SER A 105 18.61 -1.05 -13.50
CA SER A 105 18.42 0.03 -14.46
C SER A 105 19.52 1.06 -14.31
N TRP A 106 20.03 1.59 -15.43
CA TRP A 106 20.97 2.70 -15.44
C TRP A 106 20.70 3.61 -16.64
N THR A 107 21.14 4.86 -16.54
CA THR A 107 21.16 5.80 -17.66
C THR A 107 22.50 5.65 -18.38
N ASP A 108 22.49 5.48 -19.69
CA ASP A 108 23.72 5.41 -20.47
C ASP A 108 24.27 6.82 -20.81
N GLY A 109 25.40 6.87 -21.53
CA GLY A 109 26.02 8.14 -21.91
C GLY A 109 25.20 8.99 -22.89
N SER A 110 24.14 8.44 -23.49
CA SER A 110 23.22 9.14 -24.38
C SER A 110 21.98 9.69 -23.66
N GLY A 111 21.79 9.33 -22.40
CA GLY A 111 20.61 9.69 -21.62
C GLY A 111 19.48 8.66 -21.70
N GLU A 112 19.67 7.53 -22.39
CA GLU A 112 18.67 6.47 -22.47
C GLU A 112 18.66 5.61 -21.20
N ILE A 113 17.46 5.19 -20.77
CA ILE A 113 17.29 4.26 -19.64
C ILE A 113 17.42 2.83 -20.16
N VAL A 114 18.47 2.15 -19.72
CA VAL A 114 18.70 0.72 -19.98
C VAL A 114 18.23 -0.09 -18.77
N VAL A 115 17.52 -1.19 -19.02
CA VAL A 115 17.05 -2.12 -17.98
C VAL A 115 17.53 -3.54 -18.28
N LYS A 116 18.27 -4.14 -17.35
CA LYS A 116 18.74 -5.54 -17.43
C LYS A 116 18.07 -6.37 -16.36
N TYR A 117 17.41 -7.46 -16.74
CA TYR A 117 16.81 -8.41 -15.81
C TYR A 117 17.76 -9.57 -15.51
N PHE A 118 17.73 -10.06 -14.28
CA PHE A 118 18.43 -11.27 -13.83
C PHE A 118 17.41 -12.40 -13.64
N TYR A 119 17.73 -13.60 -14.12
CA TYR A 119 16.91 -14.81 -14.05
C TYR A 119 17.40 -15.73 -12.93
#